data_AF-A0A645H844-F1
#
_entry.id   AF-A0A645H844-F1
#
_cell.length_a   1.000
_cell.length_b   1.000
_cell.length_c   1.000
_cell.angle_alpha   90.00
_cell.angle_beta   90.00
_cell.angle_gamma   90.00
#
_symmetry.space_group_name_H-M   'P 1'
#
loop_
_entity.id
_entity.type
_entity.pdbx_description
1 polymer ?
#
loop_
_entity_poly.entity_id
_entity_poly.type
_entity_poly.pdbx_seq_one_letter_code
_entity_poly.pdbx_strand_id
1 'polypeptide(L)'
;MITAGEDPKFIARRMVVFASEDIGIANSSALMLANEVFRSVETIGYPECSINLAHGVTYLAKSPKSRQAYEAFKLASRDVENLGNLPIPLNLRNAETKLMEDAGYGKDYKMYTDESLLPDKLKNKKYFIEKKK
;
A
#
# COMPACT_ATOMS: atom_id res chain seq x y z
N MET A 1 -2.90 -19.81 -19.23
CA MET A 1 -2.13 -20.01 -17.98
C MET A 1 -2.34 -21.42 -17.45
N ILE A 2 -3.53 -21.76 -16.92
CA ILE A 2 -3.80 -23.12 -16.38
C ILE A 2 -3.54 -24.23 -17.41
N THR A 3 -4.17 -24.19 -18.59
CA THR A 3 -3.97 -25.21 -19.64
C THR A 3 -2.53 -25.25 -20.18
N ALA A 4 -1.78 -24.16 -20.01
CA ALA A 4 -0.38 -24.07 -20.42
C ALA A 4 0.59 -24.61 -19.34
N GLY A 5 0.09 -25.12 -18.22
CA GLY A 5 0.91 -25.69 -17.13
C GLY A 5 1.45 -24.67 -16.12
N GLU A 6 0.92 -23.45 -16.11
CA GLU A 6 1.32 -22.44 -15.11
C GLU A 6 0.92 -22.87 -13.69
N ASP A 7 1.80 -22.63 -12.71
CA ASP A 7 1.50 -22.86 -11.30
C ASP A 7 0.27 -22.01 -10.87
N PRO A 8 -0.84 -22.62 -10.38
CA PRO A 8 -1.99 -21.91 -9.87
C PRO A 8 -1.65 -20.87 -8.79
N LYS A 9 -0.63 -21.12 -7.96
CA LYS A 9 -0.18 -20.15 -6.95
C LYS A 9 0.42 -18.92 -7.62
N PHE A 10 1.08 -19.05 -8.78
CA PHE A 10 1.56 -17.89 -9.54
C PHE A 10 0.41 -17.01 -9.99
N ILE A 11 -0.66 -17.60 -10.54
CA ILE A 11 -1.86 -16.87 -10.96
C ILE A 11 -2.47 -16.13 -9.76
N ALA A 12 -2.63 -16.81 -8.62
CA ALA A 12 -3.19 -16.21 -7.42
C ALA A 12 -2.30 -15.07 -6.85
N ARG A 13 -0.97 -15.18 -6.87
CA ARG A 13 -0.07 -14.07 -6.49
C ARG A 13 -0.31 -12.84 -7.36
N ARG A 14 -0.50 -13.02 -8.67
CA ARG A 14 -0.79 -11.91 -9.59
C ARG A 14 -2.14 -11.26 -9.30
N MET A 15 -3.13 -12.03 -8.84
CA MET A 15 -4.43 -11.49 -8.41
C MET A 15 -4.31 -10.62 -7.15
N VAL A 16 -3.50 -11.02 -6.17
CA VAL A 16 -3.23 -10.22 -4.96
C VAL A 16 -2.55 -8.89 -5.32
N VAL A 17 -1.57 -8.91 -6.22
CA VAL A 17 -0.93 -7.68 -6.72
C VAL A 17 -1.95 -6.78 -7.42
N PHE A 18 -2.73 -7.34 -8.34
CA PHE A 18 -3.76 -6.60 -9.08
C PHE A 18 -4.80 -5.95 -8.16
N ALA A 19 -5.20 -6.64 -7.08
CA ALA A 19 -6.14 -6.12 -6.10
C ALA A 19 -5.64 -4.83 -5.43
N SER A 20 -4.34 -4.74 -5.12
CA SER A 20 -3.75 -3.54 -4.52
C SER A 20 -3.38 -2.47 -5.55
N GLU A 21 -2.89 -2.88 -6.71
CA GLU A 21 -2.36 -1.98 -7.74
C GLU A 21 -3.47 -1.30 -8.54
N ASP A 22 -4.43 -2.07 -9.06
CA ASP A 22 -5.39 -1.60 -10.06
C ASP A 22 -6.80 -1.37 -9.50
N ILE A 23 -7.13 -1.97 -8.36
CA ILE A 23 -8.39 -1.75 -7.64
C ILE A 23 -8.17 -0.81 -6.46
N GLY A 24 -7.22 -1.17 -5.59
CA GLY A 24 -6.77 -0.35 -4.46
C GLY A 24 -7.94 0.13 -3.59
N ILE A 25 -7.87 1.40 -3.20
CA ILE A 25 -8.83 2.03 -2.29
C ILE A 25 -10.25 2.15 -2.87
N ALA A 26 -10.43 1.97 -4.19
CA ALA A 26 -11.78 2.02 -4.78
C ALA A 26 -12.65 0.82 -4.35
N ASN A 27 -12.03 -0.30 -3.98
CA ASN A 27 -12.69 -1.42 -3.33
C ASN A 27 -11.67 -2.19 -2.48
N SER A 28 -11.47 -1.74 -1.23
CA SER A 28 -10.50 -2.34 -0.31
C SER A 28 -10.75 -3.83 -0.02
N SER A 29 -12.00 -4.29 -0.13
CA SER A 29 -12.36 -5.71 0.06
C SER A 29 -11.76 -6.64 -1.00
N ALA A 30 -11.33 -6.10 -2.16
CA ALA A 30 -10.70 -6.87 -3.22
C ALA A 30 -9.41 -7.56 -2.78
N LEU A 31 -8.60 -6.90 -1.93
CA LEU A 31 -7.37 -7.50 -1.40
C LEU A 31 -7.68 -8.67 -0.46
N MET A 32 -8.69 -8.54 0.40
CA MET A 32 -9.13 -9.62 1.29
C MET A 32 -9.58 -10.83 0.48
N LEU A 33 -10.42 -10.62 -0.54
CA LEU A 33 -10.91 -11.69 -1.40
C LEU A 33 -9.76 -12.35 -2.19
N ALA A 34 -8.83 -11.57 -2.73
CA ALA A 34 -7.67 -12.12 -3.44
C ALA A 34 -6.77 -12.98 -2.55
N ASN A 35 -6.58 -12.59 -1.27
CA ASN A 35 -5.86 -13.39 -0.29
C ASN A 35 -6.58 -14.71 0.03
N GLU A 36 -7.91 -14.69 0.18
CA GLU A 36 -8.68 -15.92 0.40
C GLU A 36 -8.67 -16.84 -0.83
N VAL A 37 -8.62 -16.28 -2.04
CA VAL A 37 -8.40 -17.06 -3.26
C VAL A 37 -7.00 -17.69 -3.25
N PHE A 38 -5.96 -16.92 -2.90
CA PHE A 38 -4.61 -17.46 -2.77
C PHE A 38 -4.55 -18.62 -1.77
N ARG A 39 -5.09 -18.42 -0.57
CA ARG A 39 -5.18 -19.46 0.46
C ARG A 39 -5.95 -20.68 -0.04
N SER A 40 -7.08 -20.49 -0.71
CA SER A 40 -7.85 -21.58 -1.31
C SER A 40 -7.03 -22.38 -2.30
N VAL A 41 -6.21 -21.72 -3.14
CA VAL A 41 -5.31 -22.38 -4.07
C VAL A 41 -4.26 -23.22 -3.34
N GLU A 42 -3.74 -22.76 -2.21
CA GLU A 42 -2.78 -23.53 -1.41
C GLU A 42 -3.40 -24.72 -0.70
N THR A 43 -4.61 -24.58 -0.17
CA THR A 43 -5.24 -25.61 0.65
C THR A 43 -6.02 -26.64 -0.16
N ILE A 44 -6.65 -26.23 -1.25
CA ILE A 44 -7.46 -27.11 -2.11
C ILE A 44 -6.59 -27.76 -3.18
N GLY A 45 -5.67 -27.01 -3.79
CA GLY A 45 -4.83 -27.51 -4.87
C GLY A 45 -5.57 -27.67 -6.20
N TYR A 46 -4.81 -28.04 -7.23
CA TYR A 46 -5.31 -28.27 -8.59
C TYR A 46 -5.78 -29.72 -8.74
N PRO A 47 -6.88 -30.01 -9.47
CA PRO A 47 -7.64 -29.13 -10.37
C PRO A 47 -8.71 -28.23 -9.74
N GLU A 48 -9.19 -28.52 -8.54
CA GLU A 48 -10.38 -27.90 -7.95
C GLU A 48 -10.21 -26.40 -7.69
N CYS A 49 -9.00 -25.94 -7.35
CA CYS A 49 -8.72 -24.53 -7.11
C CYS A 49 -8.90 -23.63 -8.35
N SER A 50 -9.04 -24.21 -9.55
CA SER A 50 -9.38 -23.48 -10.77
C SER A 50 -10.71 -22.72 -10.63
N ILE A 51 -11.66 -23.25 -9.86
CA ILE A 51 -12.94 -22.61 -9.57
C ILE A 51 -12.75 -21.36 -8.70
N ASN A 52 -11.88 -21.44 -7.68
CA ASN A 52 -11.54 -20.29 -6.82
C ASN A 52 -10.83 -19.19 -7.60
N LEU A 53 -9.89 -19.56 -8.48
CA LEU A 53 -9.23 -18.62 -9.39
C LEU A 53 -10.24 -17.94 -10.31
N ALA A 54 -11.17 -18.69 -10.91
CA ALA A 54 -12.22 -18.15 -11.78
C ALA A 54 -13.16 -17.18 -11.04
N HIS A 55 -13.56 -17.51 -9.81
CA HIS A 55 -14.35 -16.62 -8.96
C HIS A 55 -13.58 -15.33 -8.68
N GLY A 56 -12.36 -15.45 -8.17
CA GLY A 56 -11.55 -14.29 -7.79
C GLY A 56 -11.28 -13.36 -8.97
N VAL A 57 -10.89 -13.90 -10.14
CA VAL A 57 -10.59 -13.05 -11.30
C VAL A 57 -11.83 -12.31 -11.78
N THR A 58 -13.01 -12.94 -11.73
CA THR A 58 -14.28 -12.30 -12.09
C THR A 58 -14.62 -11.15 -11.15
N TYR A 59 -14.46 -11.36 -9.83
CA TYR A 59 -14.67 -10.32 -8.83
C TYR A 59 -13.73 -9.12 -9.04
N LEU A 60 -12.44 -9.39 -9.24
CA LEU A 60 -11.42 -8.36 -9.47
C LEU A 60 -11.69 -7.61 -10.79
N ALA A 61 -12.03 -8.32 -11.86
CA ALA A 61 -12.34 -7.73 -13.15
C ALA A 61 -13.52 -6.75 -13.06
N LYS A 62 -14.58 -7.10 -12.30
CA LYS A 62 -15.79 -6.28 -12.13
C LYS A 62 -15.67 -5.18 -11.06
N SER A 63 -14.63 -5.21 -10.23
CA SER A 63 -14.42 -4.20 -9.18
C SER A 63 -14.13 -2.81 -9.76
N PRO A 64 -14.50 -1.71 -9.07
CA PRO A 64 -14.08 -0.37 -9.47
C PRO A 64 -12.55 -0.27 -9.43
N LYS A 65 -11.97 0.51 -10.35
CA LYS A 65 -10.51 0.59 -10.55
C LYS A 65 -9.94 1.90 -10.03
N SER A 66 -8.83 1.82 -9.31
CA SER A 66 -8.07 2.98 -8.85
C SER A 66 -6.63 2.60 -8.56
N ARG A 67 -5.71 3.24 -9.28
CA ARG A 67 -4.26 3.14 -9.02
C ARG A 67 -3.75 4.23 -8.05
N GLN A 68 -4.64 5.00 -7.41
CA GLN A 68 -4.24 6.18 -6.62
C GLN A 68 -3.23 5.85 -5.50
N ALA A 69 -3.47 4.77 -4.75
CA ALA A 69 -2.56 4.35 -3.68
C ALA A 69 -1.20 3.89 -4.24
N TYR A 70 -1.20 3.14 -5.34
CA TYR A 70 0.01 2.70 -6.02
C TYR A 70 0.83 3.87 -6.57
N GLU A 71 0.19 4.81 -7.27
CA GLU A 71 0.86 5.99 -7.81
C GLU A 71 1.38 6.92 -6.70
N ALA A 72 0.61 7.09 -5.61
CA ALA A 72 1.06 7.83 -4.43
C ALA A 72 2.34 7.23 -3.83
N PHE A 73 2.38 5.91 -3.69
CA PHE A 73 3.58 5.20 -3.25
C PHE A 73 4.76 5.44 -4.21
N LYS A 74 4.55 5.29 -5.52
CA LYS A 74 5.61 5.50 -6.53
C LYS A 74 6.17 6.92 -6.48
N LEU A 75 5.33 7.93 -6.29
CA LEU A 75 5.76 9.33 -6.15
C LEU A 75 6.59 9.54 -4.88
N ALA A 76 6.14 8.98 -3.74
CA ALA A 76 6.88 9.07 -2.48
C ALA A 76 8.24 8.36 -2.58
N SER A 77 8.29 7.16 -3.17
CA SER A 77 9.55 6.42 -3.38
C SER A 77 10.53 7.20 -4.25
N ARG A 78 10.05 7.85 -5.31
CA ARG A 78 10.89 8.68 -6.18
C ARG A 78 11.48 9.88 -5.44
N ASP A 79 10.71 10.53 -4.57
CA ASP A 79 11.23 11.65 -3.78
C ASP A 79 12.31 11.17 -2.78
N VAL A 80 12.18 9.96 -2.21
CA VAL A 80 13.23 9.35 -1.36
C VAL A 80 14.51 9.08 -2.16
N GLU A 81 14.38 8.48 -3.35
CA GLU A 81 15.52 8.20 -4.24
C GLU A 81 16.27 9.49 -4.64
N ASN A 82 15.54 10.58 -4.88
CA ASN A 82 16.12 11.84 -5.35
C ASN A 82 16.66 12.73 -4.23
N LEU A 83 16.03 12.73 -3.05
CA LEU A 83 16.35 13.67 -1.96
C LEU A 83 17.21 13.05 -0.87
N GLY A 84 17.37 11.71 -0.89
CA GLY A 84 18.14 10.98 0.10
C GLY A 84 17.52 11.03 1.49
N ASN A 85 18.37 10.94 2.51
CA ASN A 85 17.93 10.85 3.90
C ASN A 85 17.62 12.25 4.49
N LEU A 86 16.42 12.75 4.23
CA LEU A 86 15.96 14.01 4.84
C LEU A 86 15.78 13.84 6.35
N PRO A 87 16.13 14.87 7.15
CA PRO A 87 15.99 14.79 8.60
C PRO A 87 14.51 14.71 9.00
N ILE A 88 14.21 13.89 10.01
CA ILE A 88 12.90 13.84 10.67
C ILE A 88 12.67 15.20 11.35
N PRO A 89 11.47 15.83 11.21
CA PRO A 89 11.09 17.03 11.94
C PRO A 89 11.34 16.90 13.45
N LEU A 90 11.89 17.94 14.09
CA LEU A 90 12.32 17.88 15.51
C LEU A 90 11.18 17.48 16.46
N ASN A 91 9.98 18.01 16.22
CA ASN A 91 8.78 17.70 16.98
C ASN A 91 8.32 16.23 16.86
N LEU A 92 8.79 15.49 15.87
CA LEU A 92 8.51 14.06 15.68
C LEU A 92 9.62 13.13 16.17
N ARG A 93 10.78 13.68 16.58
CA ARG A 93 11.89 12.86 17.07
C ARG A 93 11.60 12.40 18.49
N ASN A 94 11.95 11.15 18.79
CA ASN A 94 11.88 10.64 20.15
C ASN A 94 12.94 11.30 21.03
N ALA A 95 12.58 11.69 22.25
CA ALA A 95 13.47 12.30 23.22
C ALA A 95 13.72 11.31 24.37
N GLU A 96 14.60 10.33 24.14
CA GLU A 96 14.84 9.24 25.10
C GLU A 96 15.86 9.60 26.18
N THR A 97 16.60 10.70 26.00
CA THR A 97 17.63 11.16 26.92
C THR A 97 17.46 12.65 27.23
N LYS A 98 17.94 13.09 28.40
CA LYS A 98 17.92 14.52 28.78
C LYS A 98 18.61 15.40 27.76
N LEU A 99 19.72 14.95 27.17
CA LEU A 99 20.42 15.69 26.11
C LEU A 99 19.54 15.90 24.88
N MET A 100 18.69 14.93 24.53
CA MET A 100 17.74 15.04 23.40
C MET A 100 16.58 15.98 23.73
N GLU A 101 16.05 15.92 24.96
CA GLU A 101 15.03 16.86 25.44
C GLU A 101 15.57 18.30 25.43
N ASP A 102 16.78 18.52 25.95
CA ASP A 102 17.47 19.81 25.95
C ASP A 102 17.75 20.31 24.52
N ALA A 103 18.01 19.39 23.58
CA ALA A 103 18.14 19.68 22.15
C ALA A 103 16.79 19.92 21.44
N GLY A 104 15.67 19.87 22.16
CA GLY A 104 14.33 20.18 21.66
C GLY A 104 13.65 19.03 20.90
N TYR A 105 14.08 17.79 21.10
CA TYR A 105 13.45 16.63 20.45
C TYR A 105 12.05 16.41 21.04
N GLY A 106 11.06 16.15 20.19
CA GLY A 106 9.68 15.95 20.62
C GLY A 106 9.00 17.20 21.20
N LYS A 107 9.69 18.35 21.22
CA LYS A 107 9.12 19.60 21.69
C LYS A 107 7.95 20.01 20.79
N ASP A 108 6.87 20.46 21.43
CA ASP A 108 5.61 20.85 20.76
C ASP A 108 4.94 19.72 19.95
N TYR A 109 5.27 18.45 20.25
CA TYR A 109 4.58 17.30 19.67
C TYR A 109 3.09 17.33 20.01
N LYS A 110 2.26 17.17 18.98
CA LYS A 110 0.82 17.00 19.11
C LYS A 110 0.45 15.64 18.54
N MET A 111 -0.30 14.85 19.30
CA MET A 111 -0.77 13.52 18.87
C MET A 111 -1.60 13.61 17.58
N TYR A 112 -2.43 14.64 17.45
CA TYR A 112 -3.22 14.95 16.26
C TYR A 112 -2.98 16.41 15.90
N THR A 113 -2.62 16.67 14.64
CA THR A 113 -2.34 18.01 14.13
C THR A 113 -2.71 18.12 12.65
N ASP A 114 -3.13 19.32 12.25
CA ASP A 114 -3.34 19.67 10.85
C ASP A 114 -2.04 20.20 10.19
N GLU A 115 -0.97 20.34 10.98
CA GLU A 115 0.34 20.74 10.49
C GLU A 115 1.02 19.62 9.70
N SER A 116 1.85 19.99 8.72
CA SER A 116 2.59 19.01 7.92
C SER A 116 3.62 18.26 8.76
N LEU A 117 3.56 16.93 8.70
CA LEU A 117 4.50 16.01 9.36
C LEU A 117 5.69 15.63 8.47
N LEU A 118 5.75 16.17 7.25
CA LEU A 118 6.83 15.90 6.31
C LEU A 118 8.05 16.79 6.60
N PRO A 119 9.27 16.36 6.23
CA PRO A 119 10.46 17.22 6.27
C PRO A 119 10.26 18.53 5.48
N ASP A 120 11.02 19.57 5.80
CA ASP A 120 10.85 20.91 5.22
C ASP A 120 10.83 20.92 3.69
N LYS A 121 11.71 20.13 3.05
CA LYS A 121 11.76 20.01 1.57
C LYS A 121 10.52 19.37 0.95
N LEU A 122 9.70 18.69 1.75
CA LEU A 122 8.48 17.97 1.34
C LEU A 122 7.20 18.55 1.95
N LYS A 123 7.29 19.65 2.73
CA LYS A 123 6.20 20.16 3.57
C LYS A 123 4.85 20.33 2.86
N ASN A 124 4.87 20.70 1.58
CA ASN A 124 3.68 20.97 0.76
C ASN A 124 3.31 19.84 -0.22
N LYS A 125 4.00 18.69 -0.15
CA LYS A 125 3.75 17.56 -1.06
C LYS A 125 2.52 16.79 -0.61
N LYS A 126 1.66 16.47 -1.58
CA LYS A 126 0.55 15.52 -1.41
C LYS A 126 0.73 14.40 -2.43
N TYR A 127 0.96 13.19 -1.95
CA TYR A 127 1.14 12.02 -2.82
C TYR A 127 -0.18 11.38 -3.20
N PHE A 128 -1.10 11.27 -2.22
CA PHE A 128 -2.43 10.76 -2.44
C PHE A 128 -3.39 11.91 -2.72
N ILE A 129 -4.06 11.86 -3.87
CA ILE A 129 -5.02 12.88 -4.32
C ILE A 129 -6.35 12.18 -4.56
N GLU A 130 -7.33 12.46 -3.71
CA GLU A 130 -8.69 11.99 -3.92
C GLU A 130 -9.28 12.66 -5.17
N LYS A 131 -9.74 11.85 -6.12
CA LYS A 131 -10.56 12.37 -7.22
C LYS A 131 -11.90 12.81 -6.64
N LYS A 132 -12.21 14.11 -6.76
CA LYS A 132 -13.56 14.61 -6.49
C LYS A 132 -14.53 13.84 -7.39
N LYS A 133 -15.57 13.26 -6.77
CA LYS A 133 -16.66 12.55 -7.45
C LYS A 133 -17.43 13.51 -8.36
#